data_AF-A0A9E5GFN4-F1
#
_entry.id   AF-A0A9E5GFN4-F1
#
_cell.length_a   1.000
_cell.length_b   1.000
_cell.length_c   1.000
_cell.angle_alpha   90.00
_cell.angle_beta   90.00
_cell.angle_gamma   90.00
#
_symmetry.space_group_name_H-M   'P 1'
#
loop_
_entity.id
_entity.type
_entity.pdbx_description
1 polymer ?
#
loop_
_entity_poly.entity_id
_entity_poly.type
_entity_poly.pdbx_seq_one_letter_code
_entity_poly.pdbx_strand_id
1 'polypeptide(L)'
;MDLFEVAIKLEQEGAQFYTELAKKAPTEGFANIFYMLSSDEEKHERYFRVLQQKNAPISVDSQILERAKQVFKAFDPEAFPASEDQIPAYEQALQIEKKSIDFYASQLDSLVFEAEKKALSTIIAEEKKHLSVLEEMLKLITRPHRWVENAEFGLRSDY
;
A
#
# COMPACT_ATOMS: atom_id res chain seq x y z
N MET A 1 26.21 -2.46 1.51
CA MET A 1 24.92 -3.17 1.66
C MET A 1 24.42 -3.38 0.25
N ASP A 2 24.18 -4.62 -0.15
CA ASP A 2 23.75 -4.93 -1.52
C ASP A 2 22.30 -4.47 -1.74
N LEU A 3 22.02 -3.87 -2.90
CA LEU A 3 20.69 -3.36 -3.25
C LEU A 3 19.61 -4.44 -3.06
N PHE A 4 19.88 -5.64 -3.56
CA PHE A 4 18.93 -6.75 -3.52
C PHE A 4 18.69 -7.25 -2.10
N GLU A 5 19.72 -7.27 -1.24
CA GLU A 5 19.55 -7.62 0.17
C GLU A 5 18.62 -6.63 0.89
N VAL A 6 18.75 -5.33 0.62
CA VAL A 6 17.86 -4.32 1.22
C VAL A 6 16.45 -4.47 0.68
N ALA A 7 16.29 -4.59 -0.64
CA ALA A 7 14.99 -4.75 -1.28
C ALA A 7 14.26 -5.99 -0.75
N ILE A 8 14.90 -7.16 -0.77
CA ILE A 8 14.32 -8.42 -0.25
C ILE A 8 13.87 -8.25 1.20
N LYS A 9 14.64 -7.56 2.03
CA LYS A 9 14.27 -7.34 3.43
C LYS A 9 13.04 -6.41 3.54
N LEU A 10 13.00 -5.32 2.77
CA LEU A 10 11.84 -4.42 2.73
C LEU A 10 10.57 -5.17 2.30
N GLU A 11 10.65 -6.01 1.27
CA GLU A 11 9.52 -6.83 0.81
C GLU A 11 9.04 -7.82 1.89
N GLN A 12 9.96 -8.46 2.59
CA GLN A 12 9.62 -9.39 3.69
C GLN A 12 8.96 -8.67 4.86
N GLU A 13 9.48 -7.49 5.24
CA GLU A 13 8.91 -6.65 6.29
C GLU A 13 7.51 -6.15 5.89
N GLY A 14 7.32 -5.75 4.62
CA GLY A 14 6.03 -5.36 4.04
C GLY A 14 5.00 -6.51 4.06
N ALA A 15 5.38 -7.69 3.56
CA ALA A 15 4.53 -8.88 3.55
C ALA A 15 4.04 -9.25 4.96
N GLN A 16 4.96 -9.28 5.93
CA GLN A 16 4.61 -9.55 7.33
C GLN A 16 3.68 -8.49 7.90
N PHE A 17 3.97 -7.21 7.64
CA PHE A 17 3.15 -6.10 8.09
C PHE A 17 1.72 -6.20 7.55
N TYR A 18 1.55 -6.45 6.27
CA TYR A 18 0.22 -6.60 5.65
C TYR A 18 -0.53 -7.85 6.13
N THR A 19 0.17 -8.96 6.36
CA THR A 19 -0.42 -10.16 6.98
C THR A 19 -0.98 -9.86 8.37
N GLU A 20 -0.27 -9.07 9.19
CA GLU A 20 -0.75 -8.69 10.51
C GLU A 20 -1.89 -7.66 10.46
N LEU A 21 -1.86 -6.72 9.50
CA LEU A 21 -2.97 -5.79 9.26
C LEU A 21 -4.24 -6.53 8.80
N ALA A 22 -4.11 -7.54 7.95
CA ALA A 22 -5.23 -8.34 7.48
C ALA A 22 -5.98 -9.03 8.64
N LYS A 23 -5.25 -9.53 9.65
CA LYS A 23 -5.83 -10.16 10.84
C LYS A 23 -6.62 -9.19 11.73
N LYS A 24 -6.23 -7.91 11.70
CA LYS A 24 -6.85 -6.83 12.49
C LYS A 24 -7.83 -6.00 11.68
N ALA A 25 -8.09 -6.41 10.44
CA ALA A 25 -8.92 -5.63 9.54
C ALA A 25 -10.38 -5.61 10.03
N PRO A 26 -11.05 -4.44 9.92
CA PRO A 26 -12.42 -4.24 10.40
C PRO A 26 -13.47 -5.00 9.59
N THR A 27 -13.16 -5.33 8.34
CA THR A 27 -14.08 -6.00 7.41
C THR A 27 -13.34 -7.04 6.60
N GLU A 28 -14.06 -8.06 6.13
CA GLU A 28 -13.50 -9.08 5.23
C GLU A 28 -12.97 -8.47 3.93
N GLY A 29 -13.63 -7.42 3.41
CA GLY A 29 -13.18 -6.70 2.22
C GLY A 29 -11.79 -6.08 2.42
N PHE A 30 -11.56 -5.41 3.55
CA PHE A 30 -10.27 -4.79 3.86
C PHE A 30 -9.21 -5.84 4.17
N ALA A 31 -9.58 -6.90 4.91
CA ALA A 31 -8.70 -8.04 5.16
C ALA A 31 -8.18 -8.63 3.84
N ASN A 32 -9.08 -8.79 2.86
CA ASN A 32 -8.73 -9.32 1.55
C ASN A 32 -7.80 -8.39 0.76
N ILE A 33 -7.94 -7.06 0.86
CA ILE A 33 -6.98 -6.13 0.26
C ILE A 33 -5.59 -6.32 0.88
N PHE A 34 -5.50 -6.37 2.21
CA PHE A 34 -4.21 -6.56 2.89
C PHE A 34 -3.56 -7.92 2.58
N TYR A 35 -4.34 -8.99 2.47
CA TYR A 35 -3.80 -10.28 2.02
C TYR A 35 -3.25 -10.22 0.59
N MET A 36 -3.90 -9.47 -0.29
CA MET A 36 -3.39 -9.28 -1.65
C MET A 36 -2.10 -8.47 -1.67
N LEU A 37 -2.02 -7.37 -0.91
CA LEU A 37 -0.78 -6.60 -0.75
C LEU A 37 0.36 -7.49 -0.24
N SER A 38 0.11 -8.26 0.83
CA SER A 38 1.09 -9.24 1.33
C SER A 38 1.53 -10.24 0.27
N SER A 39 0.59 -10.75 -0.54
CA SER A 39 0.91 -11.71 -1.61
C SER A 39 1.70 -11.07 -2.75
N ASP A 40 1.53 -9.77 -3.00
CA ASP A 40 2.25 -9.03 -4.02
C ASP A 40 3.69 -8.76 -3.53
N GLU A 41 3.90 -8.37 -2.27
CA GLU A 41 5.25 -8.23 -1.71
C GLU A 41 6.04 -9.55 -1.73
N GLU A 42 5.40 -10.69 -1.48
CA GLU A 42 6.06 -11.99 -1.65
C GLU A 42 6.47 -12.26 -3.12
N LYS A 43 5.72 -11.77 -4.09
CA LYS A 43 6.12 -11.86 -5.51
C LYS A 43 7.28 -10.91 -5.79
N HIS A 44 7.28 -9.71 -5.22
CA HIS A 44 8.38 -8.75 -5.34
C HIS A 44 9.67 -9.33 -4.74
N GLU A 45 9.61 -9.97 -3.57
CA GLU A 45 10.74 -10.66 -2.97
C GLU A 45 11.32 -11.73 -3.92
N ARG A 46 10.45 -12.60 -4.45
CA ARG A 46 10.86 -13.62 -5.43
C ARG A 46 11.46 -13.00 -6.68
N TYR A 47 10.91 -11.89 -7.14
CA TYR A 47 11.40 -11.15 -8.29
C TYR A 47 12.83 -10.63 -8.07
N PHE A 48 13.09 -9.99 -6.92
CA PHE A 48 14.44 -9.54 -6.56
C PHE A 48 15.44 -10.70 -6.41
N ARG A 49 15.02 -11.84 -5.85
CA ARG A 49 15.89 -13.04 -5.78
C ARG A 49 16.27 -13.57 -7.16
N VAL A 50 15.32 -13.61 -8.09
CA VAL A 50 15.57 -14.04 -9.48
C VAL A 50 16.53 -13.08 -10.19
N LEU A 51 16.35 -11.77 -9.99
CA LEU A 51 17.25 -10.75 -10.53
C LEU A 51 18.67 -10.86 -9.97
N GLN A 52 18.81 -11.08 -8.66
CA GLN A 52 20.11 -11.27 -7.99
C GLN A 52 20.87 -12.47 -8.59
N GLN A 53 20.15 -13.52 -9.00
CA GLN A 53 20.71 -14.69 -9.68
C GLN A 53 20.98 -14.48 -11.17
N LYS A 54 20.73 -13.28 -11.71
CA LYS A 54 20.84 -12.93 -13.14
C LYS A 54 19.97 -13.80 -14.05
N ASN A 55 18.87 -14.29 -13.51
CA ASN A 55 17.89 -15.09 -14.25
C ASN A 55 16.82 -14.18 -14.90
N ALA A 56 16.02 -14.75 -15.80
CA ALA A 56 14.95 -14.01 -16.46
C ALA A 56 13.89 -13.57 -15.43
N PRO A 57 13.52 -12.28 -15.39
CA PRO A 57 12.52 -11.76 -14.45
C PRO A 57 11.16 -12.46 -14.60
N ILE A 58 10.52 -12.76 -13.47
CA ILE A 58 9.15 -13.31 -13.41
C ILE A 58 8.11 -12.18 -13.42
N SER A 59 6.86 -12.45 -13.79
CA SER A 59 5.81 -11.40 -13.72
C SER A 59 5.52 -11.03 -12.26
N VAL A 60 5.32 -9.73 -12.05
CA VAL A 60 4.87 -9.13 -10.78
C VAL A 60 3.52 -8.44 -10.94
N ASP A 61 2.76 -8.78 -11.99
CA ASP A 61 1.48 -8.16 -12.25
C ASP A 61 0.49 -8.36 -11.09
N SER A 62 -0.02 -7.25 -10.57
CA SER A 62 -1.07 -7.26 -9.57
C SER A 62 -2.44 -6.87 -10.12
N GLN A 63 -3.47 -7.57 -9.64
CA GLN A 63 -4.88 -7.22 -9.85
C GLN A 63 -5.46 -6.38 -8.70
N ILE A 64 -4.60 -5.86 -7.81
CA ILE A 64 -5.00 -5.15 -6.59
C ILE A 64 -5.95 -3.99 -6.88
N LEU A 65 -5.72 -3.20 -7.93
CA LEU A 65 -6.58 -2.07 -8.28
C LEU A 65 -8.02 -2.49 -8.59
N GLU A 66 -8.20 -3.57 -9.35
CA GLU A 66 -9.53 -4.04 -9.73
C GLU A 66 -10.27 -4.62 -8.52
N ARG A 67 -9.57 -5.36 -7.66
CA ARG A 67 -10.16 -5.87 -6.43
C ARG A 67 -10.49 -4.76 -5.44
N ALA A 68 -9.58 -3.80 -5.26
CA ALA A 68 -9.77 -2.65 -4.38
C ALA A 68 -11.02 -1.85 -4.80
N LYS A 69 -11.21 -1.59 -6.10
CA LYS A 69 -12.43 -0.94 -6.62
C LYS A 69 -13.71 -1.70 -6.25
N GLN A 70 -13.70 -3.03 -6.33
CA GLN A 70 -14.85 -3.85 -5.95
C GLN A 70 -15.15 -3.72 -4.44
N VAL A 71 -14.11 -3.79 -3.61
CA VAL A 71 -14.23 -3.64 -2.15
C VAL A 71 -14.71 -2.25 -1.77
N PHE A 72 -14.15 -1.19 -2.38
CA PHE A 72 -14.55 0.19 -2.11
C PHE A 72 -15.99 0.48 -2.55
N LYS A 73 -16.45 -0.13 -3.65
CA LYS A 73 -17.85 -0.01 -4.08
C LYS A 73 -18.83 -0.71 -3.13
N ALA A 74 -18.39 -1.78 -2.48
CA ALA A 74 -19.17 -2.52 -1.49
C ALA A 74 -18.98 -1.98 -0.05
N PHE A 75 -18.18 -0.93 0.14
CA PHE A 75 -17.89 -0.36 1.44
C PHE A 75 -19.10 0.43 1.96
N ASP A 76 -19.56 0.06 3.15
CA ASP A 76 -20.62 0.75 3.88
C ASP A 76 -20.00 1.49 5.08
N PRO A 77 -19.97 2.84 5.09
CA PRO A 77 -19.36 3.62 6.17
C PRO A 77 -20.19 3.58 7.47
N GLU A 78 -21.49 3.30 7.41
CA GLU A 78 -22.37 3.26 8.58
C GLU A 78 -22.24 1.93 9.34
N ALA A 79 -21.96 0.85 8.62
CA ALA A 79 -21.67 -0.47 9.19
C ALA A 79 -20.21 -0.63 9.64
N PHE A 80 -19.37 0.39 9.46
CA PHE A 80 -17.94 0.32 9.76
C PHE A 80 -17.65 0.71 11.22
N PRO A 81 -17.09 -0.19 12.04
CA PRO A 81 -16.67 0.14 13.39
C PRO A 81 -15.38 0.96 13.31
N ALA A 82 -15.51 2.27 13.10
CA ALA A 82 -14.37 3.19 13.07
C ALA A 82 -13.67 3.16 14.44
N SER A 83 -12.48 2.55 14.49
CA SER A 83 -11.61 2.60 15.66
C SER A 83 -10.43 3.53 15.37
N GLU A 84 -10.17 4.50 16.26
CA GLU A 84 -9.04 5.43 16.14
C GLU A 84 -7.69 4.71 16.01
N ASP A 85 -7.58 3.48 16.52
CA ASP A 85 -6.37 2.64 16.46
C ASP A 85 -5.98 2.18 15.04
N GLN A 86 -6.86 2.29 14.05
CA GLN A 86 -6.58 1.86 12.66
C GLN A 86 -5.87 2.93 11.83
N ILE A 87 -6.13 4.22 12.10
CA ILE A 87 -5.55 5.33 11.35
C ILE A 87 -4.01 5.29 11.40
N PRO A 88 -3.37 5.16 12.58
CA PRO A 88 -1.90 5.10 12.66
C PRO A 88 -1.31 3.92 11.89
N ALA A 89 -1.99 2.76 11.87
CA ALA A 89 -1.53 1.59 11.13
C ALA A 89 -1.56 1.82 9.61
N TYR A 90 -2.56 2.54 9.11
CA TYR A 90 -2.72 2.82 7.67
C TYR A 90 -1.77 3.93 7.23
N GLU A 91 -1.54 4.93 8.09
CA GLU A 91 -0.49 5.92 7.88
C GLU A 91 0.89 5.27 7.86
N GLN A 92 1.15 4.31 8.75
CA GLN A 92 2.39 3.53 8.73
C GLN A 92 2.53 2.73 7.43
N ALA A 93 1.46 2.10 6.94
CA ALA A 93 1.46 1.41 5.65
C ALA A 93 1.89 2.34 4.51
N LEU A 94 1.28 3.54 4.43
CA LEU A 94 1.64 4.55 3.44
C LEU A 94 3.10 4.98 3.53
N GLN A 95 3.67 5.06 4.74
CA GLN A 95 5.08 5.40 4.92
C GLN A 95 6.02 4.28 4.50
N ILE A 96 5.63 3.01 4.69
CA ILE A 96 6.39 1.85 4.21
C ILE A 96 6.48 1.91 2.68
N GLU A 97 5.34 2.04 2.00
CA GLU A 97 5.27 2.14 0.54
C GLU A 97 6.10 3.30 -0.02
N LYS A 98 5.93 4.50 0.55
CA LYS A 98 6.70 5.68 0.13
C LYS A 98 8.20 5.45 0.27
N LYS A 99 8.64 4.89 1.40
CA LYS A 99 10.06 4.59 1.63
C LYS A 99 10.61 3.55 0.66
N SER A 100 9.84 2.51 0.35
CA SER A 100 10.22 1.51 -0.67
C SER A 100 10.36 2.17 -2.05
N ILE A 101 9.38 2.97 -2.46
CA ILE A 101 9.40 3.72 -3.73
C ILE A 101 10.61 4.66 -3.80
N ASP A 102 10.83 5.48 -2.77
CA ASP A 102 11.94 6.43 -2.70
C ASP A 102 13.28 5.70 -2.73
N PHE A 103 13.40 4.59 -1.99
CA PHE A 103 14.58 3.76 -2.01
C PHE A 103 14.84 3.23 -3.42
N TYR A 104 13.89 2.53 -4.05
CA TYR A 104 14.07 2.00 -5.41
C TYR A 104 14.36 3.08 -6.45
N ALA A 105 13.67 4.21 -6.36
CA ALA A 105 13.90 5.34 -7.26
C ALA A 105 15.34 5.88 -7.13
N SER A 106 15.87 6.00 -5.92
CA SER A 106 17.25 6.45 -5.68
C SER A 106 18.33 5.52 -6.27
N GLN A 107 17.98 4.26 -6.51
CA GLN A 107 18.91 3.23 -6.98
C GLN A 107 18.93 3.12 -8.51
N LEU A 108 17.89 3.63 -9.20
CA LEU A 108 17.78 3.56 -10.66
C LEU A 108 19.00 4.16 -11.38
N ASP A 109 19.51 5.30 -10.90
CA ASP A 109 20.67 5.98 -11.50
C ASP A 109 21.99 5.23 -11.27
N SER A 110 22.04 4.38 -10.23
CA SER A 110 23.23 3.59 -9.88
C SER A 110 23.31 2.27 -10.66
N LEU A 111 22.22 1.86 -11.32
CA LEU A 111 22.17 0.62 -12.09
C LEU A 111 22.79 0.81 -13.48
N VAL A 112 23.62 -0.15 -13.88
CA VAL A 112 24.30 -0.14 -15.19
C VAL A 112 23.51 -0.92 -16.24
N PHE A 113 22.84 -2.01 -15.84
CA PHE A 113 22.14 -2.89 -16.76
C PHE A 113 20.69 -2.43 -16.98
N GLU A 114 20.31 -2.23 -18.24
CA GLU A 114 18.95 -1.83 -18.62
C GLU A 114 17.88 -2.83 -18.18
N ALA A 115 18.22 -4.12 -18.10
CA ALA A 115 17.33 -5.14 -17.56
C ALA A 115 16.98 -4.90 -16.09
N GLU A 116 17.97 -4.51 -15.26
CA GLU A 116 17.78 -4.22 -13.84
C GLU A 116 17.01 -2.91 -13.65
N LYS A 117 17.29 -1.88 -14.45
CA LYS A 117 16.54 -0.62 -14.44
C LYS A 117 15.07 -0.83 -14.77
N LYS A 118 14.80 -1.60 -15.82
CA LYS A 118 13.43 -1.95 -16.23
C LYS A 118 12.73 -2.74 -15.12
N ALA A 119 13.46 -3.65 -14.48
CA ALA A 119 12.94 -4.45 -13.40
C ALA A 119 12.56 -3.61 -12.18
N LEU A 120 13.45 -2.74 -11.69
CA LEU A 120 13.14 -1.80 -10.59
C LEU A 120 12.00 -0.86 -10.97
N SER A 121 12.00 -0.34 -12.20
CA SER A 121 10.92 0.54 -12.68
C SER A 121 9.55 -0.15 -12.67
N THR A 122 9.52 -1.46 -12.88
CA THR A 122 8.30 -2.28 -12.81
C THR A 122 7.81 -2.38 -11.37
N ILE A 123 8.70 -2.68 -10.42
CA ILE A 123 8.37 -2.75 -8.99
C ILE A 123 7.88 -1.39 -8.48
N ILE A 124 8.59 -0.30 -8.79
CA ILE A 124 8.15 1.07 -8.44
C ILE A 124 6.73 1.37 -8.95
N ALA A 125 6.37 0.85 -10.13
CA ALA A 125 5.03 1.03 -10.66
C ALA A 125 3.99 0.24 -9.85
N GLU A 126 4.28 -0.99 -9.42
CA GLU A 126 3.42 -1.77 -8.54
C GLU A 126 3.27 -1.12 -7.16
N GLU A 127 4.36 -0.69 -6.52
CA GLU A 127 4.28 -0.01 -5.21
C GLU A 127 3.44 1.28 -5.27
N LYS A 128 3.50 2.01 -6.39
CA LYS A 128 2.64 3.19 -6.58
C LYS A 128 1.16 2.81 -6.65
N LYS A 129 0.82 1.62 -7.16
CA LYS A 129 -0.55 1.10 -7.11
C LYS A 129 -0.93 0.75 -5.67
N HIS A 130 -0.05 0.10 -4.91
CA HIS A 130 -0.25 -0.21 -3.50
C HIS A 130 -0.52 1.06 -2.69
N LEU A 131 0.34 2.06 -2.86
CA LEU A 131 0.19 3.37 -2.25
C LEU A 131 -1.17 4.00 -2.56
N SER A 132 -1.58 3.99 -3.83
CA SER A 132 -2.86 4.57 -4.23
C SER A 132 -4.06 3.85 -3.60
N VAL A 133 -4.01 2.53 -3.47
CA VAL A 133 -5.04 1.73 -2.80
C VAL A 133 -5.11 2.10 -1.31
N LEU A 134 -3.97 2.19 -0.63
CA LEU A 134 -3.91 2.56 0.79
C LEU A 134 -4.39 4.00 1.04
N GLU A 135 -4.09 4.94 0.15
CA GLU A 135 -4.57 6.31 0.25
C GLU A 135 -6.09 6.38 0.14
N GLU A 136 -6.68 5.59 -0.77
CA GLU A 136 -8.14 5.48 -0.89
C GLU A 136 -8.76 4.81 0.35
N MET A 137 -8.15 3.75 0.89
CA MET A 137 -8.59 3.13 2.15
C MET A 137 -8.59 4.14 3.31
N LEU A 138 -7.50 4.89 3.46
CA LEU A 138 -7.39 5.91 4.50
C LEU A 138 -8.46 7.00 4.33
N LYS A 139 -8.73 7.45 3.10
CA LYS A 139 -9.81 8.42 2.81
C LYS A 139 -11.19 7.88 3.20
N LEU A 140 -11.47 6.59 2.94
CA LEU A 140 -12.75 5.98 3.27
C LEU A 140 -12.99 5.93 4.78
N ILE A 141 -11.97 5.59 5.56
CA ILE A 141 -12.11 5.50 7.03
C ILE A 141 -12.04 6.87 7.73
N THR A 142 -11.51 7.90 7.06
CA THR A 142 -11.37 9.26 7.63
C THR A 142 -12.52 10.22 7.24
N ARG A 143 -13.36 9.86 6.26
CA ARG A 143 -14.55 10.63 5.84
C ARG A 143 -15.85 10.05 6.44
N PRO A 144 -16.65 10.76 7.26
CA PRO A 144 -16.31 11.73 8.30
C PRO A 144 -16.75 11.25 9.71
N HIS A 145 -15.77 11.03 10.59
CA HIS A 145 -15.89 11.46 12.00
C HIS A 145 -15.51 12.96 12.16
N ARG A 146 -15.08 13.62 11.07
CA ARG A 146 -14.57 15.01 11.03
C ARG A 146 -15.58 16.09 10.60
N TRP A 147 -16.85 15.74 10.36
CA TRP A 147 -17.89 16.68 9.89
C TRP A 147 -18.98 16.97 10.93
N VAL A 148 -18.65 16.86 12.22
CA VAL A 148 -19.57 17.23 13.32
C VAL A 148 -19.00 18.33 14.24
N GLU A 149 -17.74 18.75 14.07
CA GLU A 149 -17.12 19.78 14.93
C GLU A 149 -17.00 21.17 14.26
N ASN A 150 -17.87 21.48 13.29
CA ASN A 150 -18.04 22.85 12.77
C ASN A 150 -19.52 23.21 12.54
N ALA A 151 -20.41 22.69 13.38
CA ALA A 151 -21.81 23.12 13.46
C ALA A 151 -22.05 24.22 14.53
N GLU A 152 -21.00 24.93 14.96
CA GLU A 152 -21.08 26.02 15.94
C GLU A 152 -20.46 27.35 15.46
N PHE A 153 -20.45 27.64 14.16
CA PHE A 153 -20.37 29.04 13.72
C PHE A 153 -21.77 29.63 13.59
N GLY A 154 -22.26 30.03 14.77
CA GLY A 154 -23.16 31.14 15.05
C GLY A 154 -24.03 31.67 13.92
N LEU A 155 -25.34 31.47 14.11
CA LEU A 155 -26.40 32.41 13.77
C LEU A 155 -25.91 33.86 13.62
N ARG A 156 -26.08 34.43 12.42
CA ARG A 156 -26.52 35.82 12.13
C ARG A 156 -26.61 35.99 10.59
N SER A 157 -27.62 36.63 10.02
CA SER A 157 -28.51 37.65 10.57
C SER A 157 -29.95 37.47 10.08
N ASP A 158 -30.86 37.82 10.97
CA ASP A 158 -32.25 38.23 10.74
C ASP A 158 -32.32 39.39 9.73
N TYR A 159 -33.48 39.47 9.06
CA TYR A 159 -33.99 40.42 8.06
C TYR A 159 -33.29 41.78 7.85
#